data_AF-A0A6I9TFM5-F1
#
_entry.id   AF-A0A6I9TFM5-F1
#
_cell.length_a   1.000
_cell.length_b   1.000
_cell.length_c   1.000
_cell.angle_alpha   90.00
_cell.angle_beta   90.00
_cell.angle_gamma   90.00
#
_symmetry.space_group_name_H-M   'P 1'
#
loop_
_entity.id
_entity.type
_entity.pdbx_description
1 polymer ?
#
loop_
_entity_poly.entity_id
_entity_poly.type
_entity_poly.pdbx_seq_one_letter_code
_entity_poly.pdbx_strand_id
1 'polypeptide(L)'
;MKEKSWACTLITQLSLCIAAYIALNIGQPQKVTHGSISSVGGPTDMYFISVAGGFRPLEEQNLLLQQMMKVAKTYKARFVVSISELGESDSLMQNAAMFSDLQKMPWYTSGALGGQAQPYFLKKVKIPYGQTLDFIALDTVLFQDPSSVRGNDQILWLTKTLKESDSDWRIVVGFHPLISCDYNIQKIGKETSFEPLHTMLQQYGADAYMSMKTCAGHLQGEAMWLSDIGRVNKGPHITAVNPNLASKDYSRETVNGFLLHRVNSLEMVTFVVSLNGEVEHKLSIQQRGRAVM
;
A
#
# COMPACT_ATOMS: atom_id res chain seq x y z
N MET A 1 -63.34 23.68 -17.49
CA MET A 1 -62.00 23.28 -17.97
C MET A 1 -61.00 23.57 -16.84
N LYS A 2 -60.31 22.56 -16.29
CA LYS A 2 -59.30 22.78 -15.23
C LYS A 2 -58.01 23.27 -15.87
N GLU A 3 -57.60 24.48 -15.54
CA GLU A 3 -56.30 25.03 -15.94
C GLU A 3 -55.19 24.10 -15.45
N LYS A 4 -54.40 23.56 -16.39
CA LYS A 4 -53.25 22.73 -16.07
C LYS A 4 -52.17 23.63 -15.48
N SER A 5 -51.90 23.45 -14.19
CA SER A 5 -50.88 24.22 -13.45
C SER A 5 -49.48 23.88 -13.95
N TRP A 6 -49.03 24.63 -14.97
CA TRP A 6 -47.70 24.53 -15.56
C TRP A 6 -46.59 24.90 -14.55
N ALA A 7 -46.94 25.71 -13.55
CA ALA A 7 -46.07 26.07 -12.44
C ALA A 7 -45.62 24.85 -11.62
N CYS A 8 -46.49 23.86 -11.41
CA CYS A 8 -46.13 22.66 -10.67
C CYS A 8 -45.07 21.83 -11.42
N THR A 9 -45.20 21.72 -12.74
CA THR A 9 -44.23 21.00 -13.59
C THR A 9 -42.87 21.69 -13.62
N LEU A 10 -42.86 23.02 -13.75
CA LEU A 10 -41.62 23.82 -13.72
C LEU A 10 -40.88 23.69 -12.38
N ILE A 11 -41.61 23.76 -11.26
CA ILE A 11 -41.01 23.61 -9.93
C ILE A 11 -40.38 22.22 -9.79
N THR A 12 -41.10 21.16 -10.21
CA THR A 12 -40.55 19.80 -10.14
C THR A 12 -39.31 19.60 -11.00
N GLN A 13 -39.28 20.17 -12.22
CA GLN A 13 -38.11 20.07 -13.09
C GLN A 13 -36.91 20.85 -12.54
N LEU A 14 -37.15 22.04 -11.98
CA LEU A 14 -36.09 22.84 -11.37
C LEU A 14 -35.51 22.14 -10.13
N SER A 15 -36.36 21.56 -9.29
CA SER A 15 -35.92 20.76 -8.13
C SER A 15 -35.11 19.53 -8.55
N LEU A 16 -35.51 18.84 -9.62
CA LEU A 16 -34.76 17.70 -10.17
C LEU A 16 -33.40 18.12 -10.74
N CYS A 17 -33.32 19.24 -11.46
CA CYS A 17 -32.05 19.77 -11.96
C CYS A 17 -31.11 20.17 -10.81
N ILE A 18 -31.63 20.79 -9.75
CA ILE A 18 -30.83 21.15 -8.58
C ILE A 18 -30.35 19.89 -7.85
N ALA A 19 -31.21 18.89 -7.66
CA ALA A 19 -30.83 17.63 -7.03
C ALA A 19 -29.76 16.89 -7.85
N ALA A 20 -29.90 16.85 -9.18
CA ALA A 20 -28.90 16.27 -10.07
C ALA A 20 -27.57 17.04 -10.03
N TYR A 21 -27.61 18.37 -10.03
CA TYR A 21 -26.42 19.21 -9.92
C TYR A 21 -25.69 19.00 -8.59
N ILE A 22 -26.45 18.91 -7.49
CA ILE A 22 -25.89 18.62 -6.16
C ILE A 22 -25.29 17.21 -6.15
N ALA A 23 -26.00 16.20 -6.65
CA ALA A 23 -25.50 14.83 -6.71
C ALA A 23 -24.20 14.70 -7.55
N LEU A 24 -24.12 15.40 -8.68
CA LEU A 24 -22.93 15.41 -9.54
C LEU A 24 -21.75 16.15 -8.92
N ASN A 25 -21.99 17.16 -8.08
CA ASN A 25 -20.93 17.96 -7.44
C ASN A 25 -20.52 17.45 -6.05
N ILE A 26 -21.35 16.66 -5.36
CA ILE A 26 -20.98 15.97 -4.11
C ILE A 26 -19.84 14.96 -4.36
N GLY A 27 -19.71 14.45 -5.59
CA GLY A 27 -18.64 13.54 -6.00
C GLY A 27 -17.37 14.20 -6.53
N GLN A 28 -17.29 15.54 -6.62
CA GLN A 28 -16.06 16.19 -7.09
C GLN A 28 -15.04 16.30 -5.94
N PRO A 29 -13.79 15.84 -6.13
CA PRO A 29 -12.75 16.00 -5.12
C PRO A 29 -12.48 17.50 -4.94
N GLN A 30 -12.69 18.00 -3.72
CA GLN A 30 -12.30 19.36 -3.36
C GLN A 30 -10.82 19.55 -3.70
N LYS A 31 -10.51 20.56 -4.53
CA LYS A 31 -9.13 21.05 -4.71
C LYS A 31 -8.65 21.57 -3.36
N VAL A 32 -7.84 20.77 -2.67
CA VAL A 32 -7.20 21.18 -1.41
C VAL A 32 -6.00 22.05 -1.75
N THR A 33 -6.12 23.32 -1.39
CA THR A 33 -5.06 24.33 -1.44
C THR A 33 -3.91 23.90 -0.53
N HIS A 34 -2.69 24.17 -0.97
CA HIS A 34 -1.40 23.90 -0.32
C HIS A 34 -1.40 24.01 1.22
N GLY A 35 -0.74 23.03 1.86
CA GLY A 35 0.03 23.26 3.08
C GLY A 35 -0.74 23.22 4.41
N SER A 36 -1.47 22.14 4.67
CA SER A 36 -1.80 21.74 6.04
C SER A 36 -2.32 20.30 6.04
N ILE A 37 -1.78 19.44 6.90
CA ILE A 37 -2.35 18.12 7.19
C ILE A 37 -3.57 18.35 8.08
N SER A 38 -4.58 19.04 7.56
CA SER A 38 -5.87 19.26 8.20
C SER A 38 -6.92 18.39 7.54
N SER A 39 -6.72 17.07 7.66
CA SER A 39 -7.84 16.16 7.85
C SER A 39 -7.46 15.24 8.99
N VAL A 40 -7.49 15.78 10.21
CA VAL A 40 -7.59 14.97 11.42
C VAL A 40 -8.79 14.06 11.19
N GLY A 41 -8.51 12.75 11.15
CA GLY A 41 -9.40 11.71 10.67
C GLY A 41 -10.82 11.86 11.21
N GLY A 42 -11.79 11.75 10.29
CA GLY A 42 -13.14 11.45 10.71
C GLY A 42 -13.15 10.12 11.49
N PRO A 43 -14.20 9.82 12.27
CA PRO A 43 -14.39 8.51 12.92
C PRO A 43 -14.48 7.31 11.94
N THR A 44 -14.18 7.54 10.67
CA THR A 44 -14.39 6.73 9.47
C THR A 44 -13.11 6.06 8.97
N ASP A 45 -11.95 6.49 9.46
CA ASP A 45 -10.67 6.17 8.85
C ASP A 45 -9.88 5.17 9.70
N MET A 46 -9.28 4.17 9.05
CA MET A 46 -8.31 3.26 9.66
C MET A 46 -6.90 3.66 9.26
N TYR A 47 -5.98 3.71 10.24
CA TYR A 47 -4.58 3.99 9.99
C TYR A 47 -3.68 2.78 10.23
N PHE A 48 -2.68 2.60 9.38
CA PHE A 48 -1.58 1.64 9.61
C PHE A 48 -0.28 2.18 9.00
N ILE A 49 0.85 1.64 9.46
CA ILE A 49 2.18 2.05 8.98
C ILE A 49 2.77 0.91 8.15
N SER A 50 3.46 1.22 7.06
CA SER A 50 4.41 0.28 6.44
C SER A 50 5.81 0.84 6.41
N VAL A 51 6.80 -0.02 6.57
CA VAL A 51 8.22 0.36 6.64
C VAL A 51 9.06 -0.70 5.95
N ALA A 52 10.08 -0.26 5.21
CA ALA A 52 11.08 -1.17 4.67
C ALA A 52 12.05 -1.56 5.78
N GLY A 53 12.30 -2.85 5.96
CA GLY A 53 13.37 -3.33 6.83
C GLY A 53 14.74 -3.12 6.21
N GLY A 54 15.69 -4.00 6.55
CA GLY A 54 17.06 -3.92 6.07
C GLY A 54 17.94 -2.98 6.87
N PHE A 55 19.22 -2.94 6.50
CA PHE A 55 20.25 -2.27 7.27
C PHE A 55 20.08 -0.75 7.29
N ARG A 56 20.10 -0.16 8.49
CA ARG A 56 20.27 1.27 8.73
C ARG A 56 21.31 1.46 9.84
N PRO A 57 22.09 2.55 9.81
CA PRO A 57 22.85 2.98 10.98
C PRO A 57 21.94 3.13 12.19
N LEU A 58 22.44 2.79 13.38
CA LEU A 58 21.64 2.78 14.62
C LEU A 58 20.96 4.12 14.90
N GLU A 59 21.64 5.24 14.62
CA GLU A 59 21.07 6.59 14.79
C GLU A 59 19.88 6.83 13.87
N GLU A 60 20.00 6.51 12.57
CA GLU A 60 18.89 6.61 11.60
C GLU A 60 17.73 5.69 11.99
N GLN A 61 18.03 4.48 12.46
CA GLN A 61 17.03 3.50 12.88
C GLN A 61 16.25 3.99 14.10
N ASN A 62 16.94 4.55 15.10
CA ASN A 62 16.31 5.12 16.29
C ASN A 62 15.44 6.32 15.92
N LEU A 63 15.92 7.20 15.04
CA LEU A 63 15.15 8.34 14.56
C LEU A 63 13.88 7.88 13.81
N LEU A 64 14.01 6.88 12.92
CA LEU A 64 12.88 6.28 12.21
C LEU A 64 11.82 5.74 13.18
N LEU A 65 12.24 4.93 14.15
CA LEU A 65 11.34 4.33 15.14
C LEU A 65 10.69 5.39 16.04
N GLN A 66 11.40 6.45 16.41
CA GLN A 66 10.83 7.60 17.14
C GLN A 66 9.73 8.30 16.33
N GLN A 67 9.96 8.54 15.03
CA GLN A 67 8.94 9.15 14.17
C GLN A 67 7.74 8.23 13.97
N MET A 68 7.98 6.94 13.73
CA MET A 68 6.91 5.93 13.62
C MET A 68 6.07 5.90 14.89
N MET A 69 6.69 5.90 16.07
CA MET A 69 6.00 5.93 17.36
C MET A 69 5.13 7.19 17.50
N LYS A 70 5.68 8.37 17.19
CA LYS A 70 4.95 9.64 17.22
C LYS A 70 3.73 9.60 16.30
N VAL A 71 3.90 9.19 15.05
CA VAL A 71 2.82 9.09 14.06
C VAL A 71 1.80 8.03 14.45
N ALA A 72 2.24 6.85 14.90
CA ALA A 72 1.35 5.79 15.35
C ALA A 72 0.44 6.26 16.48
N LYS A 73 0.99 6.99 17.46
CA LYS A 73 0.24 7.57 18.56
C LYS A 73 -0.74 8.66 18.11
N THR A 74 -0.28 9.59 17.27
CA THR A 74 -1.11 10.70 16.76
C THR A 74 -2.31 10.21 15.97
N TYR A 75 -2.11 9.24 15.07
CA TYR A 75 -3.15 8.74 14.18
C TYR A 75 -3.83 7.45 14.68
N LYS A 76 -3.45 6.96 15.86
CA LYS A 76 -3.92 5.69 16.42
C LYS A 76 -3.78 4.55 15.42
N ALA A 77 -2.60 4.44 14.81
CA ALA A 77 -2.30 3.39 13.86
C ALA A 77 -2.51 2.01 14.51
N ARG A 78 -3.08 1.06 13.76
CA ARG A 78 -3.52 -0.22 14.32
C ARG A 78 -2.48 -1.33 14.27
N PHE A 79 -1.57 -1.26 13.31
CA PHE A 79 -0.51 -2.24 13.11
C PHE A 79 0.60 -1.64 12.24
N VAL A 80 1.75 -2.32 12.23
CA VAL A 80 2.90 -2.03 11.37
C VAL A 80 3.09 -3.18 10.39
N VAL A 81 3.35 -2.85 9.13
CA VAL A 81 3.78 -3.79 8.10
C VAL A 81 5.27 -3.58 7.85
N SER A 82 6.07 -4.58 8.20
CA SER A 82 7.50 -4.61 7.86
C SER A 82 7.69 -5.33 6.54
N ILE A 83 8.36 -4.67 5.60
CA ILE A 83 8.74 -5.24 4.31
C ILE A 83 10.23 -5.57 4.41
N SER A 84 10.53 -6.80 4.82
CA SER A 84 11.91 -7.28 5.01
C SER A 84 12.04 -8.74 4.66
N GLU A 85 13.05 -9.09 3.87
CA GLU A 85 13.41 -10.48 3.59
C GLU A 85 13.72 -11.28 4.87
N LEU A 86 14.29 -10.62 5.87
CA LEU A 86 14.68 -11.24 7.15
C LEU A 86 13.47 -11.51 8.06
N GLY A 87 12.29 -10.99 7.74
CA GLY A 87 11.08 -11.24 8.51
C GLY A 87 11.22 -10.75 9.95
N GLU A 88 11.02 -11.66 10.90
CA GLU A 88 11.14 -11.38 12.34
C GLU A 88 12.60 -11.19 12.80
N SER A 89 13.56 -11.68 12.03
CA SER A 89 15.00 -11.55 12.28
C SER A 89 15.55 -10.19 11.86
N ASP A 90 14.71 -9.29 11.34
CA ASP A 90 15.11 -7.94 10.92
C ASP A 90 15.47 -7.06 12.12
N SER A 91 16.61 -6.38 12.05
CA SER A 91 17.11 -5.53 13.14
C SER A 91 16.19 -4.35 13.45
N LEU A 92 15.45 -3.81 12.47
CA LEU A 92 14.47 -2.75 12.70
C LEU A 92 13.32 -3.26 13.56
N MET A 93 12.83 -4.47 13.29
CA MET A 93 11.75 -5.07 14.05
C MET A 93 12.20 -5.43 15.48
N GLN A 94 13.41 -5.96 15.63
CA GLN A 94 13.99 -6.26 16.95
C GLN A 94 14.18 -4.99 17.80
N ASN A 95 14.71 -3.92 17.20
CA ASN A 95 14.93 -2.66 17.90
C ASN A 95 13.63 -1.90 18.17
N ALA A 96 12.57 -2.14 17.39
CA ALA A 96 11.24 -1.59 17.69
C ALA A 96 10.70 -2.06 19.06
N ALA A 97 11.12 -3.22 19.55
CA ALA A 97 10.74 -3.72 20.87
C ALA A 97 11.24 -2.84 22.03
N MET A 98 12.25 -1.98 21.79
CA MET A 98 12.73 -1.00 22.77
C MET A 98 11.76 0.18 22.95
N PHE A 99 10.81 0.36 22.03
CA PHE A 99 9.82 1.43 22.07
C PHE A 99 8.48 0.87 22.54
N SER A 100 8.06 1.20 23.76
CA SER A 100 6.91 0.58 24.43
C SER A 100 5.59 0.65 23.64
N ASP A 101 5.34 1.75 22.94
CA ASP A 101 4.14 1.90 22.10
C ASP A 101 4.22 1.02 20.84
N LEU A 102 5.39 0.92 20.19
CA LEU A 102 5.59 0.05 19.02
C LEU A 102 5.63 -1.44 19.39
N GLN A 103 6.13 -1.77 20.58
CA GLN A 103 6.17 -3.13 21.11
C GLN A 103 4.77 -3.71 21.32
N LYS A 104 3.79 -2.88 21.71
CA LYS A 104 2.40 -3.29 21.94
C LYS A 104 1.59 -3.40 20.66
N MET A 105 2.07 -2.82 19.57
CA MET A 105 1.38 -2.86 18.29
C MET A 105 1.65 -4.19 17.59
N PRO A 106 0.65 -4.75 16.87
CA PRO A 106 0.89 -5.89 15.98
C PRO A 106 1.85 -5.51 14.84
N TRP A 107 2.86 -6.34 14.61
CA TRP A 107 3.74 -6.28 13.44
C TRP A 107 3.43 -7.44 12.50
N TYR A 108 3.32 -7.15 11.21
CA TYR A 108 3.16 -8.12 10.14
C TYR A 108 4.36 -8.02 9.22
N THR A 109 4.99 -9.15 8.91
CA THR A 109 6.21 -9.18 8.08
C THR A 109 6.15 -10.35 7.12
N SER A 110 6.59 -10.14 5.89
CA SER A 110 6.77 -11.18 4.88
C SER A 110 8.24 -11.54 4.83
N GLY A 111 8.68 -12.70 5.35
CA GLY A 111 10.10 -13.04 5.36
C GLY A 111 10.37 -14.54 5.41
N ALA A 112 11.42 -14.96 4.71
CA ALA A 112 11.81 -16.36 4.51
C ALA A 112 12.60 -16.95 5.69
N LEU A 113 13.13 -16.11 6.60
CA LEU A 113 14.19 -16.47 7.55
C LEU A 113 13.82 -16.40 9.04
N GLY A 114 12.53 -16.42 9.40
CA GLY A 114 12.09 -16.33 10.80
C GLY A 114 10.86 -17.16 11.13
N GLY A 115 11.07 -18.30 11.78
CA GLY A 115 10.19 -18.95 12.77
C GLY A 115 8.76 -19.41 12.41
N GLN A 116 8.06 -18.75 11.49
CA GLN A 116 6.70 -19.12 11.12
C GLN A 116 6.69 -20.27 10.12
N ALA A 117 5.80 -21.24 10.37
CA ALA A 117 5.64 -22.44 9.54
C ALA A 117 5.15 -22.15 8.10
N GLN A 118 4.67 -20.94 7.81
CA GLN A 118 4.26 -20.51 6.48
C GLN A 118 4.81 -19.12 6.16
N PRO A 119 5.63 -18.97 5.11
CA PRO A 119 6.31 -17.72 4.77
C PRO A 119 5.40 -16.70 4.04
N TYR A 120 4.15 -17.09 3.78
CA TYR A 120 3.08 -16.27 3.19
C TYR A 120 1.77 -16.48 3.95
N PHE A 121 0.94 -15.44 4.08
CA PHE A 121 -0.30 -15.50 4.86
C PHE A 121 -1.32 -14.44 4.45
N LEU A 122 -2.58 -14.67 4.85
CA LEU A 122 -3.67 -13.71 4.75
C LEU A 122 -4.06 -13.22 6.14
N LYS A 123 -4.15 -11.90 6.31
CA LYS A 123 -4.73 -11.26 7.49
C LYS A 123 -5.92 -10.39 7.08
N LYS A 124 -7.12 -10.77 7.50
CA LYS A 124 -8.33 -9.96 7.36
C LYS A 124 -8.45 -8.97 8.52
N VAL A 125 -8.59 -7.69 8.21
CA VAL A 125 -8.72 -6.58 9.16
C VAL A 125 -10.05 -5.88 8.93
N LYS A 126 -10.86 -5.73 9.98
CA LYS A 126 -12.09 -4.93 9.90
C LYS A 126 -11.73 -3.45 9.81
N ILE A 127 -12.26 -2.73 8.85
CA ILE A 127 -12.19 -1.26 8.80
C ILE A 127 -13.54 -0.68 9.25
N PRO A 128 -13.66 0.64 9.51
CA PRO A 128 -14.91 1.25 9.91
C PRO A 128 -16.06 0.95 8.93
N TYR A 129 -17.30 1.03 9.42
CA TYR A 129 -18.52 0.72 8.66
C TYR A 129 -18.69 -0.73 8.21
N GLY A 130 -18.05 -1.68 8.91
CA GLY A 130 -18.23 -3.11 8.66
C GLY A 130 -17.51 -3.64 7.43
N GLN A 131 -16.76 -2.77 6.74
CA GLN A 131 -15.92 -3.16 5.63
C GLN A 131 -14.67 -3.92 6.09
N THR A 132 -13.97 -4.53 5.14
CA THR A 132 -12.82 -5.40 5.40
C THR A 132 -11.66 -5.13 4.46
N LEU A 133 -10.45 -5.25 5.01
CA LEU A 133 -9.18 -5.18 4.31
C LEU A 133 -8.48 -6.54 4.43
N ASP A 134 -8.19 -7.16 3.29
CA ASP A 134 -7.29 -8.29 3.19
C ASP A 134 -5.87 -7.81 2.99
N PHE A 135 -5.01 -8.18 3.94
CA PHE A 135 -3.59 -8.02 3.88
C PHE A 135 -2.93 -9.36 3.53
N ILE A 136 -2.28 -9.46 2.38
CA ILE A 136 -1.76 -10.70 1.82
C ILE A 136 -0.24 -10.59 1.73
N ALA A 137 0.47 -11.26 2.64
CA ALA A 137 1.93 -11.29 2.63
C ALA A 137 2.44 -12.46 1.78
N LEU A 138 3.43 -12.18 0.93
CA LEU A 138 4.06 -13.14 0.02
C LEU A 138 5.55 -13.28 0.29
N ASP A 139 6.04 -14.50 0.20
CA ASP A 139 7.47 -14.79 0.10
C ASP A 139 7.89 -14.75 -1.38
N THR A 140 8.29 -13.56 -1.80
CA THR A 140 8.73 -13.32 -3.18
C THR A 140 10.04 -14.01 -3.57
N VAL A 141 10.83 -14.52 -2.60
CA VAL A 141 12.03 -15.31 -2.90
C VAL A 141 11.65 -16.62 -3.59
N LEU A 142 10.51 -17.20 -3.19
CA LEU A 142 10.01 -18.45 -3.78
C LEU A 142 9.60 -18.32 -5.26
N PHE A 143 9.42 -17.10 -5.78
CA PHE A 143 9.08 -16.85 -7.19
C PHE A 143 10.31 -16.68 -8.09
N GLN A 144 11.52 -16.58 -7.52
CA GLN A 144 12.74 -16.43 -8.32
C GLN A 144 13.17 -17.74 -9.00
N ASP A 145 12.82 -18.88 -8.41
CA ASP A 145 13.04 -20.20 -8.99
C ASP A 145 11.71 -20.75 -9.56
N PRO A 146 11.53 -20.80 -10.88
CA PRO A 146 10.29 -21.31 -11.50
C PRO A 146 10.07 -22.81 -11.27
N SER A 147 11.10 -23.55 -10.85
CA SER A 147 10.98 -24.97 -10.48
C SER A 147 10.61 -25.20 -9.02
N SER A 148 10.49 -24.12 -8.23
CA SER A 148 10.16 -24.18 -6.81
C SER A 148 8.75 -24.73 -6.58
N VAL A 149 8.65 -25.95 -6.04
CA VAL A 149 7.38 -26.55 -5.60
C VAL A 149 6.67 -25.62 -4.61
N ARG A 150 7.41 -25.04 -3.67
CA ARG A 150 6.88 -24.07 -2.69
C ARG A 150 6.40 -22.77 -3.34
N GLY A 151 7.07 -22.33 -4.41
CA GLY A 151 6.64 -21.20 -5.23
C GLY A 151 5.32 -21.47 -5.92
N ASN A 152 5.18 -22.66 -6.52
CA ASN A 152 3.93 -23.10 -7.15
C ASN A 152 2.78 -23.23 -6.14
N ASP A 153 3.04 -23.80 -4.95
CA ASP A 153 2.05 -23.88 -3.87
C ASP A 153 1.57 -22.50 -3.44
N GLN A 154 2.49 -21.53 -3.31
CA GLN A 154 2.15 -20.15 -2.99
C GLN A 154 1.31 -19.49 -4.10
N ILE A 155 1.62 -19.72 -5.38
CA ILE A 155 0.84 -19.21 -6.52
C ILE A 155 -0.60 -19.76 -6.49
N LEU A 156 -0.77 -21.06 -6.23
CA LEU A 156 -2.08 -21.69 -6.12
C LEU A 156 -2.87 -21.14 -4.93
N TRP A 157 -2.21 -21.02 -3.77
CA TRP A 157 -2.80 -20.43 -2.57
C TRP A 157 -3.22 -18.97 -2.79
N LEU A 158 -2.37 -18.16 -3.42
CA LEU A 158 -2.65 -16.75 -3.71
C LEU A 158 -3.82 -16.62 -4.68
N THR A 159 -3.83 -17.42 -5.73
CA THR A 159 -4.92 -17.47 -6.70
C THR A 159 -6.25 -17.79 -6.03
N LYS A 160 -6.28 -18.80 -5.17
CA LYS A 160 -7.48 -19.18 -4.42
C LYS A 160 -7.91 -18.06 -3.46
N THR A 161 -6.96 -17.51 -2.72
CA THR A 161 -7.18 -16.43 -1.75
C THR A 161 -7.80 -15.20 -2.41
N LEU A 162 -7.28 -14.76 -3.55
CA LEU A 162 -7.82 -13.59 -4.25
C LEU A 162 -9.17 -13.85 -4.90
N LYS A 163 -9.43 -15.07 -5.40
CA LYS A 163 -10.73 -15.47 -5.96
C LYS A 163 -11.83 -15.51 -4.91
N GLU A 164 -11.52 -16.02 -3.72
CA GLU A 164 -12.49 -16.24 -2.64
C GLU A 164 -12.65 -15.01 -1.74
N SER A 165 -11.75 -14.02 -1.86
CA SER A 165 -11.81 -12.79 -1.06
C SER A 165 -13.07 -11.98 -1.38
N ASP A 166 -13.86 -11.76 -0.35
CA ASP A 166 -15.01 -10.86 -0.33
C ASP A 166 -14.67 -9.49 0.30
N SER A 167 -13.39 -9.21 0.53
CA SER A 167 -12.94 -7.98 1.18
C SER A 167 -13.01 -6.76 0.26
N ASP A 168 -13.30 -5.61 0.87
CA ASP A 168 -13.46 -4.33 0.16
C ASP A 168 -12.14 -3.79 -0.35
N TRP A 169 -11.07 -4.10 0.38
CA TRP A 169 -9.69 -3.81 0.00
C TRP A 169 -8.84 -5.08 0.02
N ARG A 170 -7.95 -5.20 -0.95
CA ARG A 170 -6.94 -6.27 -1.06
C ARG A 170 -5.58 -5.63 -1.30
N ILE A 171 -4.73 -5.66 -0.28
CA ILE A 171 -3.35 -5.19 -0.35
C ILE A 171 -2.43 -6.39 -0.28
N VAL A 172 -1.60 -6.53 -1.31
CA VAL A 172 -0.59 -7.58 -1.39
C VAL A 172 0.76 -6.99 -1.03
N VAL A 173 1.57 -7.73 -0.29
CA VAL A 173 2.89 -7.30 0.17
C VAL A 173 3.91 -8.36 -0.17
N GLY A 174 5.02 -7.95 -0.76
CA GLY A 174 6.15 -8.82 -1.03
C GLY A 174 7.44 -8.03 -0.98
N PHE A 175 8.57 -8.69 -0.72
CA PHE A 175 9.84 -8.00 -0.60
C PHE A 175 10.29 -7.38 -1.95
N HIS A 176 10.23 -8.16 -3.04
CA HIS A 176 10.64 -7.71 -4.37
C HIS A 176 9.57 -6.84 -5.08
N PRO A 177 9.95 -5.78 -5.80
CA PRO A 177 9.01 -4.97 -6.58
C PRO A 177 8.50 -5.69 -7.83
N LEU A 178 7.25 -5.39 -8.23
CA LEU A 178 6.64 -5.94 -9.46
C LEU A 178 7.25 -5.36 -10.74
N ILE A 179 7.70 -4.10 -10.69
CA ILE A 179 8.22 -3.36 -11.84
C ILE A 179 9.67 -2.96 -11.54
N SER A 180 10.59 -3.33 -12.41
CA SER A 180 12.00 -2.92 -12.31
C SER A 180 12.17 -1.45 -12.69
N CYS A 181 13.02 -0.72 -11.96
CA CYS A 181 13.35 0.67 -12.25
C CYS A 181 14.40 0.80 -13.39
N ASP A 182 14.24 0.07 -14.50
CA ASP A 182 15.18 0.20 -15.62
C ASP A 182 14.75 1.37 -16.52
N TYR A 183 15.40 2.52 -16.36
CA TYR A 183 15.10 3.77 -17.09
C TYR A 183 15.56 3.75 -18.56
N ASN A 184 16.08 2.64 -19.06
CA ASN A 184 16.38 2.51 -20.48
C ASN A 184 15.16 1.96 -21.23
N ILE A 185 14.46 2.88 -21.90
CA ILE A 185 13.42 2.64 -22.93
C ILE A 185 13.91 1.73 -24.09
N GLN A 186 15.14 1.18 -24.04
CA GLN A 186 15.72 0.31 -25.06
C GLN A 186 16.02 -1.14 -24.63
N LYS A 187 15.56 -1.61 -23.46
CA LYS A 187 15.53 -3.06 -23.15
C LYS A 187 14.11 -3.60 -23.13
N ILE A 188 13.45 -3.52 -24.29
CA ILE A 188 12.39 -4.44 -24.63
C ILE A 188 13.04 -5.84 -24.69
N GLY A 189 12.79 -6.70 -23.69
CA GLY A 189 13.17 -8.12 -23.79
C GLY A 189 13.77 -8.80 -22.56
N LYS A 190 13.75 -8.21 -21.36
CA LYS A 190 13.84 -9.02 -20.13
C LYS A 190 12.53 -8.87 -19.38
N GLU A 191 11.63 -9.84 -19.58
CA GLU A 191 10.49 -10.08 -18.70
C GLU A 191 11.00 -9.99 -17.26
N THR A 192 10.46 -9.06 -16.47
CA THR A 192 10.75 -9.05 -15.04
C THR A 192 10.16 -10.34 -14.48
N SER A 193 10.89 -11.04 -13.60
CA SER A 193 10.46 -12.31 -12.99
C SER A 193 9.11 -12.24 -12.24
N PHE A 194 8.52 -11.06 -12.11
CA PHE A 194 7.27 -10.79 -11.42
C PHE A 194 6.14 -10.29 -12.33
N GLU A 195 6.32 -10.24 -13.65
CA GLU A 195 5.24 -9.92 -14.60
C GLU A 195 4.04 -10.90 -14.50
N PRO A 196 4.24 -12.22 -14.35
CA PRO A 196 3.13 -13.14 -14.11
C PRO A 196 2.37 -12.83 -12.81
N LEU A 197 3.09 -12.43 -11.75
CA LEU A 197 2.49 -12.03 -10.48
C LEU A 197 1.66 -10.75 -10.67
N HIS A 198 2.20 -9.74 -11.34
CA HIS A 198 1.47 -8.50 -11.64
C HIS A 198 0.18 -8.78 -12.41
N THR A 199 0.23 -9.62 -13.44
CA THR A 199 -0.95 -10.03 -14.23
C THR A 199 -1.99 -10.74 -13.36
N MET A 200 -1.56 -11.66 -12.49
CA MET A 200 -2.44 -12.36 -11.55
C MET A 200 -3.15 -11.37 -10.60
N LEU A 201 -2.40 -10.42 -10.03
CA LEU A 201 -2.92 -9.42 -9.11
C LEU A 201 -3.96 -8.53 -9.79
N GLN A 202 -3.72 -8.13 -11.04
CA GLN A 202 -4.69 -7.37 -11.84
C GLN A 202 -5.95 -8.19 -12.14
N GLN A 203 -5.79 -9.44 -12.56
CA GLN A 203 -6.89 -10.33 -12.93
C GLN A 203 -7.83 -10.58 -11.75
N TYR A 204 -7.29 -10.85 -10.56
CA TYR A 204 -8.09 -11.15 -9.37
C TYR A 204 -8.36 -9.94 -8.47
N GLY A 205 -8.10 -8.73 -8.97
CA GLY A 205 -8.57 -7.49 -8.36
C GLY A 205 -7.91 -7.13 -7.04
N ALA A 206 -6.60 -7.33 -6.90
CA ALA A 206 -5.84 -6.64 -5.85
C ALA A 206 -5.84 -5.13 -6.11
N ASP A 207 -5.93 -4.32 -5.06
CA ASP A 207 -5.97 -2.85 -5.17
C ASP A 207 -4.57 -2.24 -5.18
N ALA A 208 -3.70 -2.75 -4.30
CA ALA A 208 -2.34 -2.25 -4.14
C ALA A 208 -1.34 -3.37 -3.90
N TYR A 209 -0.10 -3.12 -4.32
CA TYR A 209 1.07 -3.93 -4.02
C TYR A 209 2.09 -3.09 -3.27
N MET A 210 2.55 -3.58 -2.11
CA MET A 210 3.63 -2.95 -1.34
C MET A 210 4.90 -3.79 -1.43
N SER A 211 6.04 -3.11 -1.62
CA SER A 211 7.34 -3.75 -1.65
C SER A 211 8.47 -2.88 -1.15
N MET A 212 9.66 -3.46 -1.05
CA MET A 212 10.87 -2.65 -1.01
C MET A 212 11.02 -1.96 -2.36
N LYS A 213 11.40 -0.68 -2.36
CA LYS A 213 11.81 -0.04 -3.61
C LYS A 213 13.21 -0.54 -3.96
N THR A 214 13.44 -1.04 -5.17
CA THR A 214 14.79 -1.37 -5.65
C THR A 214 15.11 -0.53 -6.87
N CYS A 215 15.34 0.78 -6.67
CA CYS A 215 15.91 1.61 -7.73
C CYS A 215 17.35 1.95 -7.33
N ALA A 216 18.27 0.99 -7.50
CA ALA A 216 19.67 1.35 -7.52
C ALA A 216 19.93 2.07 -8.85
N GLY A 217 20.33 3.34 -8.77
CA GLY A 217 20.99 4.00 -9.89
C GLY A 217 22.14 3.09 -10.38
N HIS A 218 22.26 2.98 -11.69
CA HIS A 218 23.21 2.16 -12.43
C HIS A 218 24.56 1.98 -11.71
N LEU A 219 24.76 0.82 -11.08
CA LEU A 219 26.09 0.33 -10.72
C LEU A 219 26.27 -1.02 -11.39
N GLN A 220 26.97 -0.96 -12.51
CA GLN A 220 27.33 -2.09 -13.34
C GLN A 220 28.52 -2.79 -12.69
N GLY A 221 28.33 -4.02 -12.22
CA GLY A 221 29.43 -4.88 -11.78
C GLY A 221 29.06 -5.78 -10.60
N GLU A 222 28.99 -7.08 -10.89
CA GLU A 222 29.04 -8.20 -9.93
C GLU A 222 27.96 -8.28 -8.84
N ALA A 223 27.78 -9.51 -8.33
CA ALA A 223 26.71 -9.91 -7.42
C ALA A 223 26.64 -9.00 -6.18
N MET A 224 25.66 -8.10 -6.16
CA MET A 224 25.35 -7.27 -5.01
C MET A 224 24.72 -8.17 -3.94
N TRP A 225 25.40 -8.33 -2.81
CA TRP A 225 24.90 -9.08 -1.67
C TRP A 225 23.74 -8.31 -1.01
N LEU A 226 22.84 -9.04 -0.33
CA LEU A 226 21.67 -8.50 0.38
C LEU A 226 21.93 -7.28 1.28
N SER A 227 23.13 -7.21 1.87
CA SER A 227 23.60 -6.08 2.68
C SER A 227 23.71 -4.77 1.91
N ASP A 228 23.92 -4.82 0.61
CA ASP A 228 24.16 -3.64 -0.22
C ASP A 228 22.84 -3.07 -0.76
N ILE A 229 21.82 -3.90 -1.03
CA ILE A 229 20.47 -3.43 -1.42
C ILE A 229 19.84 -2.59 -0.30
N GLY A 230 19.99 -3.02 0.96
CA GLY A 230 19.55 -2.27 2.13
C GLY A 230 20.28 -0.93 2.34
N ARG A 231 21.52 -0.78 1.83
CA ARG A 231 22.26 0.49 1.90
C ARG A 231 21.75 1.53 0.91
N VAL A 232 21.28 1.09 -0.27
CA VAL A 232 20.92 1.99 -1.39
C VAL A 232 19.44 2.39 -1.33
N ASN A 233 18.54 1.53 -0.84
CA ASN A 233 17.11 1.82 -0.79
C ASN A 233 16.56 1.69 0.63
N LYS A 234 16.28 2.83 1.27
CA LYS A 234 15.85 2.87 2.68
C LYS A 234 14.35 3.14 2.87
N GLY A 235 13.55 3.03 1.80
CA GLY A 235 12.13 3.39 1.79
C GLY A 235 11.21 2.30 1.25
N PRO A 236 10.05 2.05 1.88
CA PRO A 236 8.99 1.22 1.30
C PRO A 236 8.37 1.87 0.05
N HIS A 237 7.80 1.04 -0.83
CA HIS A 237 7.07 1.45 -2.01
C HIS A 237 5.67 0.86 -2.02
N ILE A 238 4.71 1.62 -2.53
CA ILE A 238 3.36 1.15 -2.81
C ILE A 238 2.97 1.55 -4.23
N THR A 239 2.39 0.60 -4.94
CA THR A 239 1.90 0.74 -6.31
C THR A 239 0.44 0.33 -6.34
N ALA A 240 -0.40 1.12 -7.01
CA ALA A 240 -1.73 0.63 -7.38
C ALA A 240 -1.57 -0.44 -8.45
N VAL A 241 -2.18 -1.61 -8.23
CA VAL A 241 -2.08 -2.75 -9.17
C VAL A 241 -2.75 -2.41 -10.50
N ASN A 242 -3.82 -1.62 -10.45
CA ASN A 242 -4.45 -1.05 -11.64
C ASN A 242 -4.09 0.44 -11.76
N PRO A 243 -3.27 0.85 -12.75
CA PRO A 243 -2.81 2.22 -12.87
C PRO A 243 -3.91 3.22 -13.19
N ASN A 244 -5.06 2.78 -13.73
CA ASN A 244 -6.22 3.66 -13.98
C ASN A 244 -6.87 4.15 -12.67
N LEU A 245 -6.57 3.52 -11.53
CA LEU A 245 -7.11 3.87 -10.21
C LEU A 245 -6.16 4.71 -9.36
N ALA A 246 -4.95 5.01 -9.85
CA ALA A 246 -3.97 5.86 -9.18
C ALA A 246 -3.92 7.25 -9.82
N SER A 247 -3.77 8.28 -8.97
CA SER A 247 -3.33 9.61 -9.43
C SER A 247 -1.91 9.51 -10.01
N LYS A 248 -1.67 10.15 -11.17
CA LYS A 248 -0.47 10.07 -12.05
C LYS A 248 0.88 10.54 -11.45
N ASP A 249 1.11 10.43 -10.15
CA ASP A 249 2.40 10.76 -9.52
C ASP A 249 3.29 9.51 -9.39
N TYR A 250 3.52 8.85 -10.53
CA TYR A 250 4.39 7.69 -10.63
C TYR A 250 5.83 8.17 -10.88
N SER A 251 6.75 7.83 -9.98
CA SER A 251 8.19 8.13 -10.00
C SER A 251 8.64 9.42 -9.29
N ARG A 252 8.88 9.34 -7.98
CA ARG A 252 9.77 10.26 -7.26
C ARG A 252 10.68 9.51 -6.30
N GLU A 253 11.80 10.13 -5.96
CA GLU A 253 12.97 9.56 -5.26
C GLU A 253 12.62 8.78 -3.99
N THR A 254 13.45 7.79 -3.64
CA THR A 254 13.32 7.05 -2.38
C THR A 254 13.56 7.98 -1.21
N VAL A 255 12.54 8.15 -0.37
CA VAL A 255 12.66 8.84 0.91
C VAL A 255 13.05 7.80 1.96
N ASN A 256 14.13 8.04 2.70
CA ASN A 256 14.44 7.26 3.90
C ASN A 256 13.36 7.59 4.94
N GLY A 257 12.54 6.60 5.29
CA GLY A 257 11.30 6.86 6.01
C GLY A 257 10.34 5.67 6.00
N PHE A 258 9.06 5.97 6.22
CA PHE A 258 7.97 5.00 6.26
C PHE A 258 6.72 5.55 5.57
N LEU A 259 5.72 4.70 5.35
CA LEU A 259 4.43 5.11 4.82
C LEU A 259 3.39 5.10 5.95
N LEU A 260 2.61 6.16 6.02
CA LEU A 260 1.36 6.19 6.77
C LEU A 260 0.20 5.98 5.81
N HIS A 261 -0.60 4.96 6.05
CA HIS A 261 -1.77 4.67 5.24
C HIS A 261 -3.04 5.05 6.00
N ARG A 262 -3.97 5.69 5.30
CA ARG A 262 -5.33 5.97 5.71
C ARG A 262 -6.26 5.22 4.78
N VAL A 263 -7.03 4.28 5.32
CA VAL A 263 -7.98 3.46 4.56
C VAL A 263 -9.39 3.75 5.05
N ASN A 264 -10.29 4.02 4.12
CA ASN A 264 -11.73 4.11 4.40
C ASN A 264 -12.54 3.40 3.30
N SER A 265 -13.84 3.64 3.28
CA SER A 265 -14.76 2.98 2.36
C SER A 265 -14.61 3.33 0.89
N LEU A 266 -13.95 4.45 0.58
CA LEU A 266 -13.93 5.07 -0.74
C LEU A 266 -12.51 5.18 -1.31
N GLU A 267 -11.52 5.40 -0.45
CA GLU A 267 -10.15 5.54 -0.87
C GLU A 267 -9.15 5.02 0.16
N MET A 268 -7.97 4.68 -0.35
CA MET A 268 -6.76 4.49 0.41
C MET A 268 -5.79 5.61 0.06
N VAL A 269 -5.42 6.39 1.07
CA VAL A 269 -4.42 7.45 0.96
C VAL A 269 -3.14 7.01 1.66
N THR A 270 -2.01 7.13 0.98
CA THR A 270 -0.69 6.85 1.53
C THR A 270 0.15 8.12 1.57
N PHE A 271 0.70 8.43 2.73
CA PHE A 271 1.63 9.53 2.96
C PHE A 271 3.04 8.97 3.11
N VAL A 272 3.98 9.50 2.33
CA VAL A 272 5.41 9.19 2.49
C VAL A 272 5.98 10.12 3.55
N VAL A 273 6.42 9.55 4.67
CA VAL A 273 6.95 10.30 5.81
C VAL A 273 8.46 10.09 5.90
N SER A 274 9.23 11.17 5.83
CA SER A 274 10.69 11.13 5.93
C SER A 274 11.19 10.91 7.36
N LEU A 275 12.48 10.63 7.53
CA LEU A 275 13.13 10.56 8.85
C LEU A 275 12.95 11.83 9.69
N ASN A 276 12.76 12.99 9.05
CA ASN A 276 12.53 14.25 9.74
C ASN A 276 11.08 14.40 10.22
N GLY A 277 10.19 13.48 9.83
CA GLY A 277 8.76 13.52 10.09
C GLY A 277 7.98 14.39 9.10
N GLU A 278 8.61 14.80 7.99
CA GLU A 278 7.96 15.60 6.94
C GLU A 278 7.20 14.70 5.97
N VAL A 279 6.04 15.17 5.50
CA VAL A 279 5.26 14.47 4.48
C VAL A 279 5.72 14.94 3.11
N GLU A 280 6.47 14.09 2.44
CA GLU A 280 7.06 14.41 1.14
C GLU A 280 6.00 14.33 0.04
N HIS A 281 5.25 13.22 0.03
CA HIS A 281 4.32 12.90 -1.05
C HIS A 281 3.07 12.17 -0.54
N LYS A 282 2.01 12.25 -1.35
CA LYS A 282 0.73 11.59 -1.11
C LYS A 282 0.33 10.78 -2.35
N LEU A 283 -0.04 9.52 -2.16
CA LEU A 283 -0.69 8.68 -3.17
C LEU A 283 -2.15 8.44 -2.74
N SER A 284 -3.11 8.52 -3.67
CA SER A 284 -4.48 8.07 -3.43
C SER A 284 -4.85 6.98 -4.43
N ILE A 285 -5.48 5.93 -3.92
CA ILE A 285 -6.06 4.81 -4.66
C ILE A 285 -7.54 4.82 -4.37
N GLN A 286 -8.37 4.90 -5.40
CA GLN A 286 -9.82 4.86 -5.25
C GLN A 286 -10.33 3.41 -5.17
N GLN A 287 -11.32 3.18 -4.33
CA GLN A 287 -11.95 1.88 -4.16
C GLN A 287 -12.59 1.48 -5.49
N ARG A 288 -12.31 0.25 -5.92
CA ARG A 288 -12.95 -0.31 -7.10
C ARG A 288 -14.39 -0.68 -6.74
N GLY A 289 -15.35 0.14 -7.18
CA GLY A 289 -16.77 -0.21 -7.08
C GLY A 289 -16.97 -1.65 -7.56
N ARG A 290 -17.61 -2.51 -6.76
CA ARG A 290 -17.86 -3.89 -7.16
C ARG A 290 -18.79 -3.86 -8.37
N ALA A 291 -18.34 -4.43 -9.49
CA ALA A 291 -19.28 -4.78 -10.54
C ALA A 291 -20.23 -5.82 -9.95
N VAL A 292 -21.48 -5.44 -9.74
CA VAL A 292 -22.54 -6.39 -9.44
C VAL A 292 -22.69 -7.25 -10.69
N MET A 293 -22.21 -8.49 -10.62
CA MET A 293 -22.62 -9.52 -11.59
C MET A 293 -24.03 -9.97 -11.27
#